data_AF-A0A8T0N3C5-F1
#
_entry.id   AF-A0A8T0N3C5-F1
#
_cell.length_a   1.000
_cell.length_b   1.000
_cell.length_c   1.000
_cell.angle_alpha   90.00
_cell.angle_beta   90.00
_cell.angle_gamma   90.00
#
_symmetry.space_group_name_H-M   'P 1'
#
loop_
_entity.id
_entity.type
_entity.pdbx_description
1 polymer ?
#
loop_
_entity_poly.entity_id
_entity_poly.type
_entity_poly.pdbx_seq_one_letter_code
_entity_poly.pdbx_strand_id
1 'polypeptide(L)'
;MCGIFAVLGCADCSQSQAQRARVLACSRRLRHRGPDWSGVYQHEGNFLAQQRLAVVSPLSGDQPLFNEDRTVVVVANGEIYNHKKIRKQFTGKHTFTTGSDCEVIIPLDGIDAIEEVIYHDETYDVTTIRASTPMFLMARKIKSLGVKMVLSGEGSDELLGGYLYFHFAPNKEEFHKETCRKVKALHQYDCLRANKATSAWGLEVRVPFLDKEFIDVAMGMDPEWKMYDKSLGRIEKWVMRKAFDDEEHPYLPKHILYRQKEQFSDGVGYSWIDGLKAFTEQQVTDEMMNNAAKLYPYNTPVNKEAYYYRMIFERLFPQDSARETVPWGPSIACSTPAAIEWVEQWKASNDPSGRFISSHDAATDHANGNGVAAVANGHGPANGAVNGGEVAVANGHGAANGNEVAVAIAV
;
A
#
# COMPACT_ATOMS: atom_id res chain seq x y z
N MET A 1 23.00 4.40 -20.13
CA MET A 1 21.82 4.39 -19.24
C MET A 1 21.64 2.98 -18.73
N CYS A 2 21.37 2.77 -17.45
CA CYS A 2 21.21 1.43 -16.89
C CYS A 2 20.05 0.65 -17.55
N GLY A 3 20.13 -0.68 -17.53
CA GLY A 3 19.03 -1.58 -17.86
C GLY A 3 18.36 -2.09 -16.58
N ILE A 4 17.03 -2.12 -16.54
CA ILE A 4 16.26 -2.76 -15.47
C ILE A 4 15.33 -3.78 -16.12
N PHE A 5 15.25 -4.97 -15.53
CA PHE A 5 14.36 -6.04 -15.95
C PHE A 5 13.69 -6.63 -14.70
N ALA A 6 12.36 -6.65 -14.66
CA ALA A 6 11.60 -7.16 -13.53
C ALA A 6 10.63 -8.26 -13.99
N VAL A 7 10.43 -9.27 -13.13
CA VAL A 7 9.39 -10.28 -13.27
C VAL A 7 8.67 -10.35 -11.94
N LEU A 8 7.35 -10.19 -11.93
CA LEU A 8 6.53 -10.22 -10.72
C LEU A 8 5.53 -11.37 -10.80
N GLY A 9 5.28 -12.05 -9.69
CA GLY A 9 4.22 -13.06 -9.57
C GLY A 9 4.48 -14.39 -10.28
N CYS A 10 5.72 -14.90 -10.35
CA CYS A 10 5.95 -16.30 -10.76
C CYS A 10 5.42 -17.25 -9.66
N ALA A 11 4.21 -17.79 -9.86
CA ALA A 11 3.48 -18.59 -8.87
C ALA A 11 4.09 -19.96 -8.51
N ASP A 12 5.10 -20.43 -9.25
CA ASP A 12 5.64 -21.78 -9.07
C ASP A 12 7.06 -21.76 -8.47
N CYS A 13 7.13 -21.77 -7.13
CA CYS A 13 8.38 -21.79 -6.36
C CYS A 13 9.23 -23.05 -6.60
N SER A 14 8.62 -24.13 -7.11
CA SER A 14 9.30 -25.40 -7.42
C SER A 14 10.30 -25.29 -8.57
N GLN A 15 10.18 -24.24 -9.41
CA GLN A 15 11.04 -23.97 -10.56
C GLN A 15 11.92 -22.72 -10.38
N SER A 16 12.10 -22.23 -9.15
CA SER A 16 12.77 -20.97 -8.84
C SER A 16 14.15 -20.81 -9.51
N GLN A 17 14.95 -21.88 -9.61
CA GLN A 17 16.26 -21.85 -10.28
C GLN A 17 16.17 -21.73 -11.80
N ALA A 18 15.22 -22.42 -12.44
CA ALA A 18 15.01 -22.34 -13.89
C ALA A 18 14.44 -20.97 -14.28
N GLN A 19 13.53 -20.43 -13.48
CA GLN A 19 13.00 -19.07 -13.62
C GLN A 19 14.10 -18.04 -13.45
N ARG A 20 14.94 -18.16 -12.41
CA ARG A 20 16.11 -17.29 -12.20
C ARG A 20 17.06 -17.33 -13.39
N ALA A 21 17.35 -18.51 -13.94
CA ALA A 21 18.20 -18.67 -15.12
C ALA A 21 17.62 -17.94 -16.34
N ARG A 22 16.30 -18.02 -16.54
CA ARG A 22 15.60 -17.32 -17.61
C ARG A 22 15.59 -15.80 -17.40
N VAL A 23 15.37 -15.33 -16.17
CA VAL A 23 15.45 -13.92 -15.78
C VAL A 23 16.85 -13.37 -16.07
N LEU A 24 17.90 -14.11 -15.71
CA LEU A 24 19.28 -13.75 -16.00
C LEU A 24 19.54 -13.70 -17.50
N ALA A 25 19.04 -14.67 -18.28
CA ALA A 25 19.18 -14.68 -19.73
C ALA A 25 18.48 -13.46 -20.38
N CYS A 26 17.28 -13.11 -19.92
CA CYS A 26 16.56 -11.91 -20.37
C CYS A 26 17.30 -10.62 -19.97
N SER A 27 17.74 -10.51 -18.72
CA SER A 27 18.51 -9.36 -18.23
C SER A 27 19.81 -9.14 -19.02
N ARG A 28 20.52 -10.21 -19.40
CA ARG A 28 21.74 -10.13 -20.23
C ARG A 28 21.52 -9.47 -21.59
N ARG A 29 20.30 -9.54 -22.16
CA ARG A 29 19.98 -8.84 -23.41
C ARG A 29 20.06 -7.32 -23.26
N LEU A 30 19.90 -6.81 -22.03
CA LEU A 30 20.03 -5.40 -21.69
C LEU A 30 21.47 -4.99 -21.31
N ARG A 31 22.44 -5.90 -21.34
CA ARG A 31 23.83 -5.62 -20.91
C ARG A 31 24.50 -4.48 -21.70
N HIS A 32 24.10 -4.27 -22.95
CA HIS A 32 24.57 -3.14 -23.76
C HIS A 32 24.19 -1.76 -23.18
N ARG A 33 23.17 -1.69 -22.32
CA ARG A 33 22.75 -0.45 -21.65
C ARG A 33 23.65 -0.12 -20.46
N GLY A 34 24.05 -1.13 -19.70
CA GLY A 34 24.92 -1.02 -18.54
C GLY A 34 25.93 -2.18 -18.46
N PRO A 35 27.12 -2.03 -19.06
CA PRO A 35 28.10 -3.11 -19.15
C PRO A 35 28.94 -3.30 -17.87
N ASP A 36 28.89 -2.35 -16.94
CA ASP A 36 29.84 -2.25 -15.82
C ASP A 36 29.48 -3.17 -14.65
N TRP A 37 28.18 -3.41 -14.41
CA TRP A 37 27.71 -4.32 -13.37
C TRP A 37 26.40 -5.00 -13.75
N SER A 38 26.19 -6.22 -13.25
CA SER A 38 24.91 -6.93 -13.36
C SER A 38 24.48 -7.44 -11.98
N GLY A 39 23.28 -7.07 -11.55
CA GLY A 39 22.68 -7.55 -10.29
C GLY A 39 21.34 -8.23 -10.52
N VAL A 40 20.98 -9.15 -9.63
CA VAL A 40 19.62 -9.68 -9.54
C VAL A 40 19.27 -9.94 -8.08
N TYR A 41 18.12 -9.43 -7.68
CA TYR A 41 17.46 -9.77 -6.43
C TYR A 41 16.22 -10.60 -6.71
N GLN A 42 15.91 -11.51 -5.79
CA GLN A 42 14.79 -12.43 -5.88
C GLN A 42 14.15 -12.51 -4.51
N HIS A 43 12.83 -12.35 -4.48
CA HIS A 43 11.99 -12.63 -3.31
C HIS A 43 10.78 -13.42 -3.77
N GLU A 44 10.66 -14.66 -3.29
CA GLU A 44 9.64 -15.62 -3.74
C GLU A 44 9.61 -15.74 -5.28
N GLY A 45 8.45 -15.51 -5.90
CA GLY A 45 8.22 -15.48 -7.34
C GLY A 45 8.57 -14.16 -8.02
N ASN A 46 9.19 -13.21 -7.31
CA ASN A 46 9.51 -11.87 -7.82
C ASN A 46 11.01 -11.73 -8.04
N PHE A 47 11.38 -11.10 -9.15
CA PHE A 47 12.75 -10.89 -9.56
C PHE A 47 12.96 -9.45 -10.02
N LEU A 48 14.03 -8.82 -9.53
CA LEU A 48 14.52 -7.53 -9.98
C LEU A 48 15.96 -7.68 -10.46
N ALA A 49 16.19 -7.51 -11.74
CA ALA A 49 17.51 -7.56 -12.36
C ALA A 49 17.92 -6.20 -12.90
N GLN A 50 19.22 -5.88 -12.79
CA GLN A 50 19.78 -4.59 -13.14
C GLN A 50 21.09 -4.77 -13.93
N GLN A 51 21.30 -3.90 -14.91
CA GLN A 51 22.51 -3.75 -15.72
C GLN A 51 23.00 -2.32 -15.53
N ARG A 52 24.08 -2.10 -14.80
CA ARG A 52 24.54 -0.77 -14.39
C ARG A 52 25.51 -0.19 -15.40
N LEU A 53 25.29 1.07 -15.75
CA LEU A 53 26.33 1.96 -16.28
C LEU A 53 26.82 2.82 -15.12
N ALA A 54 28.08 2.69 -14.74
CA ALA A 54 28.65 3.32 -13.55
C ALA A 54 29.12 4.74 -13.85
N VAL A 55 28.22 5.73 -13.66
CA VAL A 55 28.52 7.17 -13.88
C VAL A 55 28.91 7.86 -12.58
N VAL A 56 28.01 7.82 -11.58
CA VAL A 56 28.27 8.35 -10.23
C VAL A 56 28.67 7.19 -9.32
N SER A 57 29.73 7.42 -8.53
CA SER A 57 30.34 6.43 -7.65
C SER A 57 30.75 5.14 -8.39
N PRO A 58 31.78 5.16 -9.26
CA PRO A 58 32.10 4.01 -10.10
C PRO A 58 32.54 2.76 -9.33
N LEU A 59 33.08 2.95 -8.11
CA LEU A 59 33.62 1.89 -7.25
C LEU A 59 32.64 1.42 -6.16
N SER A 60 31.40 1.93 -6.12
CA SER A 60 30.35 1.48 -5.20
C SER A 60 28.95 1.71 -5.79
N GLY A 61 27.87 1.36 -5.06
CA GLY A 61 26.52 1.62 -5.57
C GLY A 61 26.04 0.60 -6.61
N ASP A 62 26.65 -0.57 -6.61
CA ASP A 62 26.16 -1.73 -7.34
C ASP A 62 24.76 -2.07 -6.87
N GLN A 63 23.86 -2.24 -7.83
CA GLN A 63 22.45 -2.43 -7.56
C GLN A 63 22.10 -3.91 -7.70
N PRO A 64 21.13 -4.42 -6.93
CA PRO A 64 20.17 -3.69 -6.08
C PRO A 64 20.76 -3.07 -4.80
N LEU A 65 20.20 -1.94 -4.36
CA LEU A 65 20.56 -1.26 -3.11
C LEU A 65 19.59 -1.69 -1.99
N PHE A 66 20.06 -1.65 -0.75
CA PHE A 66 19.31 -2.14 0.41
C PHE A 66 19.37 -1.15 1.58
N ASN A 67 18.30 -1.08 2.36
CA ASN A 67 18.38 -0.49 3.70
C ASN A 67 19.14 -1.41 4.68
N GLU A 68 19.33 -0.94 5.91
CA GLU A 68 20.19 -1.55 6.93
C GLU A 68 19.78 -2.99 7.28
N ASP A 69 18.47 -3.26 7.35
CA ASP A 69 17.91 -4.57 7.65
C ASP A 69 17.49 -5.35 6.38
N ARG A 70 17.73 -4.79 5.19
CA ARG A 70 17.41 -5.33 3.87
C ARG A 70 15.92 -5.58 3.60
N THR A 71 15.03 -4.98 4.38
CA THR A 71 13.57 -5.03 4.15
C THR A 71 13.13 -4.18 2.95
N VAL A 72 13.95 -3.21 2.53
CA VAL A 72 13.71 -2.36 1.36
C VAL A 72 14.78 -2.63 0.31
N VAL A 73 14.34 -2.91 -0.92
CA VAL A 73 15.22 -3.15 -2.06
C VAL A 73 14.96 -2.15 -3.18
N VAL A 74 16.00 -1.44 -3.61
CA VAL A 74 15.92 -0.42 -4.66
C VAL A 74 16.74 -0.80 -5.88
N VAL A 75 16.11 -0.77 -7.06
CA VAL A 75 16.80 -0.70 -8.36
C VAL A 75 16.38 0.58 -9.07
N ALA A 76 17.36 1.34 -9.58
CA ALA A 76 17.15 2.65 -10.16
C ALA A 76 17.98 2.87 -11.43
N ASN A 77 17.38 3.53 -12.41
CA ASN A 77 18.04 4.08 -13.60
C ASN A 77 17.92 5.60 -13.54
N GLY A 78 19.03 6.34 -13.54
CA GLY A 78 19.06 7.80 -13.51
C GLY A 78 20.10 8.36 -12.54
N GLU A 79 20.35 9.67 -12.61
CA GLU A 79 21.31 10.39 -11.78
C GLU A 79 20.62 11.43 -10.85
N ILE A 80 20.69 11.23 -9.53
CA ILE A 80 20.17 12.16 -8.52
C ILE A 80 21.26 13.20 -8.18
N TYR A 81 21.30 14.30 -8.93
CA TYR A 81 22.35 15.31 -8.82
C TYR A 81 22.47 15.97 -7.43
N ASN A 82 21.37 16.09 -6.69
CA ASN A 82 21.34 16.67 -5.34
C ASN A 82 21.50 15.65 -4.19
N HIS A 83 21.85 14.39 -4.48
CA HIS A 83 21.95 13.30 -3.47
C HIS A 83 22.83 13.66 -2.26
N LYS A 84 23.92 14.42 -2.44
CA LYS A 84 24.78 14.86 -1.31
C LYS A 84 24.05 15.78 -0.33
N LYS A 85 23.12 16.61 -0.82
CA LYS A 85 22.29 17.48 0.03
C LYS A 85 21.26 16.64 0.77
N ILE A 86 20.63 15.68 0.08
CA ILE A 86 19.63 14.77 0.64
C ILE A 86 20.25 13.89 1.73
N ARG A 87 21.42 13.29 1.49
CA ARG A 87 22.15 12.48 2.48
C ARG A 87 22.35 13.18 3.82
N LYS A 88 22.65 14.49 3.80
CA LYS A 88 22.85 15.27 5.03
C LYS A 88 21.58 15.34 5.89
N GLN A 89 20.39 15.31 5.28
CA GLN A 89 19.10 15.36 5.99
C GLN A 89 18.82 14.08 6.79
N PHE A 90 19.46 12.97 6.45
CA PHE A 90 19.26 11.66 7.08
C PHE A 90 20.41 11.26 8.02
N THR A 91 21.29 12.20 8.39
CA THR A 91 22.38 11.94 9.35
C THR A 91 21.81 11.47 10.69
N GLY A 92 22.14 10.24 11.10
CA GLY A 92 21.64 9.63 12.33
C GLY A 92 20.25 8.97 12.21
N LYS A 93 19.60 9.04 11.04
CA LYS A 93 18.30 8.41 10.74
C LYS A 93 18.44 7.21 9.80
N HIS A 94 19.38 7.28 8.86
CA HIS A 94 19.72 6.21 7.93
C HIS A 94 21.23 6.13 7.73
N THR A 95 21.76 4.91 7.72
CA THR A 95 23.17 4.61 7.51
C THR A 95 23.38 4.26 6.04
N PHE A 96 23.82 5.25 5.27
CA PHE A 96 24.22 5.00 3.89
C PHE A 96 25.49 4.14 3.83
N THR A 97 25.40 3.04 3.10
CA THR A 97 26.45 2.04 2.89
C THR A 97 27.20 2.21 1.57
N THR A 98 26.66 3.00 0.63
CA THR A 98 27.29 3.25 -0.68
C THR A 98 27.51 4.74 -0.94
N GLY A 99 28.29 5.07 -1.98
CA GLY A 99 28.38 6.42 -2.54
C GLY A 99 27.33 6.71 -3.62
N SER A 100 26.39 5.79 -3.87
CA SER A 100 25.41 5.90 -4.95
C SER A 100 24.49 7.09 -4.76
N ASP A 101 24.28 7.86 -5.81
CA ASP A 101 23.26 8.90 -5.82
C ASP A 101 21.86 8.33 -5.65
N CYS A 102 21.61 7.09 -6.08
CA CYS A 102 20.34 6.39 -5.97
C CYS A 102 20.04 5.83 -4.57
N GLU A 103 21.02 5.73 -3.66
CA GLU A 103 20.78 5.20 -2.30
C GLU A 103 19.90 6.13 -1.47
N VAL A 104 19.83 7.42 -1.81
CA VAL A 104 18.93 8.37 -1.15
C VAL A 104 17.46 8.05 -1.36
N ILE A 105 17.12 7.21 -2.33
CA ILE A 105 15.76 6.68 -2.53
C ILE A 105 15.34 5.85 -1.32
N ILE A 106 16.29 5.17 -0.66
CA ILE A 106 16.02 4.25 0.45
C ILE A 106 15.39 4.98 1.65
N PRO A 107 15.95 6.12 2.12
CA PRO A 107 15.34 6.91 3.18
C PRO A 107 14.45 8.05 2.68
N LEU A 108 14.25 8.26 1.37
CA LEU A 108 13.30 9.25 0.84
C LEU A 108 11.88 8.76 1.14
N ASP A 109 11.49 8.89 2.40
CA ASP A 109 10.28 8.33 2.97
C ASP A 109 9.03 9.00 2.40
N GLY A 110 7.95 8.23 2.27
CA GLY A 110 6.61 8.80 2.07
C GLY A 110 6.22 9.78 3.18
N ILE A 111 6.84 9.67 4.36
CA ILE A 111 6.62 10.56 5.51
C ILE A 111 6.99 12.01 5.19
N ASP A 112 8.13 12.24 4.53
CA ASP A 112 8.56 13.60 4.19
C ASP A 112 7.59 14.28 3.20
N ALA A 113 6.85 13.50 2.41
CA ALA A 113 5.86 14.00 1.48
C ALA A 113 4.51 14.35 2.14
N ILE A 114 4.25 13.96 3.39
CA ILE A 114 2.94 14.14 4.04
C ILE A 114 2.50 15.60 4.04
N GLU A 115 3.40 16.54 4.34
CA GLU A 115 3.05 17.96 4.35
C GLU A 115 2.67 18.48 2.96
N GLU A 116 3.42 18.10 1.91
CA GLU A 116 3.07 18.45 0.53
C GLU A 116 1.76 17.79 0.10
N VAL A 117 1.52 16.54 0.50
CA VAL A 117 0.26 15.83 0.25
C VAL A 117 -0.91 16.53 0.90
N ILE A 118 -0.81 16.91 2.18
CA ILE A 118 -1.85 17.67 2.89
C ILE A 118 -2.08 19.03 2.25
N TYR A 119 -1.01 19.72 1.84
CA TYR A 119 -1.11 20.98 1.12
C TYR A 119 -1.87 20.82 -0.19
N HIS A 120 -1.53 19.81 -1.00
CA HIS A 120 -2.17 19.62 -2.31
C HIS A 120 -3.58 19.08 -2.20
N ASP A 121 -3.84 18.13 -1.31
CA ASP A 121 -5.16 17.52 -1.14
C ASP A 121 -6.14 18.42 -0.39
N GLU A 122 -5.63 19.36 0.41
CA GLU A 122 -6.42 20.27 1.26
C GLU A 122 -7.36 19.50 2.20
N THR A 123 -6.85 18.45 2.83
CA THR A 123 -7.60 17.59 3.76
C THR A 123 -6.75 17.13 4.93
N TYR A 124 -7.40 16.76 6.03
CA TYR A 124 -6.81 16.05 7.16
C TYR A 124 -7.44 14.66 7.37
N ASP A 125 -8.21 14.17 6.40
CA ASP A 125 -8.76 12.81 6.44
C ASP A 125 -7.64 11.76 6.35
N VAL A 126 -7.58 10.89 7.35
CA VAL A 126 -6.50 9.89 7.53
C VAL A 126 -6.47 8.90 6.36
N THR A 127 -7.63 8.40 5.93
CA THR A 127 -7.71 7.40 4.86
C THR A 127 -7.23 7.99 3.53
N THR A 128 -7.66 9.22 3.25
CA THR A 128 -7.26 9.97 2.06
C THR A 128 -5.76 10.21 2.06
N ILE A 129 -5.18 10.78 3.12
CA ILE A 129 -3.72 11.07 3.18
C ILE A 129 -2.87 9.81 3.05
N ARG A 130 -3.25 8.73 3.74
CA ARG A 130 -2.56 7.43 3.64
C ARG A 130 -2.49 6.92 2.20
N ALA A 131 -3.60 7.01 1.46
CA ALA A 131 -3.69 6.56 0.08
C ALA A 131 -3.11 7.57 -0.92
N SER A 132 -3.20 8.87 -0.63
CA SER A 132 -2.69 9.94 -1.49
C SER A 132 -1.18 9.98 -1.55
N THR A 133 -0.49 9.71 -0.43
CA THR A 133 0.96 9.79 -0.35
C THR A 133 1.69 8.92 -1.40
N PRO A 134 1.41 7.61 -1.54
CA PRO A 134 2.00 6.80 -2.60
C PRO A 134 1.54 7.24 -4.00
N MET A 135 0.30 7.69 -4.17
CA MET A 135 -0.20 8.20 -5.45
C MET A 135 0.52 9.48 -5.90
N PHE A 136 0.78 10.39 -4.97
CA PHE A 136 1.53 11.62 -5.18
C PHE A 136 2.97 11.33 -5.63
N LEU A 137 3.65 10.42 -4.93
CA LEU A 137 5.01 9.99 -5.28
C LEU A 137 5.07 9.26 -6.62
N MET A 138 4.06 8.43 -6.90
CA MET A 138 3.91 7.76 -8.19
C MET A 138 3.68 8.77 -9.32
N ALA A 139 2.82 9.77 -9.11
CA ALA A 139 2.55 10.82 -10.09
C ALA A 139 3.81 11.63 -10.42
N ARG A 140 4.60 12.00 -9.41
CA ARG A 140 5.93 12.61 -9.59
C ARG A 140 6.79 11.79 -10.53
N LYS A 141 6.78 10.47 -10.33
CA LYS A 141 7.57 9.55 -11.12
C LYS A 141 7.07 9.46 -12.56
N ILE A 142 5.77 9.24 -12.76
CA ILE A 142 5.13 9.18 -14.08
C ILE A 142 5.39 10.46 -14.87
N LYS A 143 5.29 11.62 -14.21
CA LYS A 143 5.57 12.91 -14.85
C LYS A 143 7.01 13.00 -15.37
N SER A 144 7.98 12.53 -14.61
CA SER A 144 9.40 12.55 -15.03
C SER A 144 9.68 11.69 -16.27
N LEU A 145 8.81 10.72 -16.56
CA LEU A 145 8.84 9.93 -17.80
C LEU A 145 8.21 10.67 -19.00
N GLY A 146 7.74 11.90 -18.82
CA GLY A 146 7.10 12.71 -19.86
C GLY A 146 5.63 12.36 -20.12
N VAL A 147 5.04 11.44 -19.35
CA VAL A 147 3.62 11.09 -19.43
C VAL A 147 2.79 12.24 -18.85
N LYS A 148 1.70 12.58 -19.53
CA LYS A 148 0.82 13.69 -19.16
C LYS A 148 -0.59 13.26 -18.76
N MET A 149 -0.99 12.02 -19.08
CA MET A 149 -2.30 11.49 -18.75
C MET A 149 -2.20 10.00 -18.39
N VAL A 150 -2.97 9.57 -17.39
CA VAL A 150 -3.16 8.15 -17.00
C VAL A 150 -4.63 7.83 -16.81
N LEU A 151 -4.97 6.55 -17.01
CA LEU A 151 -6.28 5.99 -16.66
C LEU A 151 -6.21 5.35 -15.27
N SER A 152 -7.25 5.51 -14.48
CA SER A 152 -7.35 4.94 -13.14
C SER A 152 -8.72 4.31 -12.86
N GLY A 153 -8.76 3.41 -11.88
CA GLY A 153 -9.91 2.53 -11.58
C GLY A 153 -10.91 3.07 -10.55
N GLU A 154 -10.73 4.30 -10.08
CA GLU A 154 -11.56 4.96 -9.06
C GLU A 154 -13.02 5.02 -9.50
N GLY A 155 -13.94 4.83 -8.54
CA GLY A 155 -15.37 4.74 -8.79
C GLY A 155 -15.89 3.31 -8.97
N SER A 156 -15.02 2.35 -9.31
CA SER A 156 -15.41 0.95 -9.50
C SER A 156 -16.02 0.35 -8.22
N ASP A 157 -15.38 0.57 -7.08
CA ASP A 157 -15.81 0.01 -5.80
C ASP A 157 -17.13 0.63 -5.32
N GLU A 158 -17.32 1.93 -5.53
CA GLU A 158 -18.51 2.68 -5.13
C GLU A 158 -19.73 2.36 -5.98
N LEU A 159 -19.54 2.15 -7.28
CA LEU A 159 -20.63 1.83 -8.21
C LEU A 159 -21.07 0.37 -8.13
N LEU A 160 -20.12 -0.54 -7.86
CA LEU A 160 -20.33 -1.98 -7.96
C LEU A 160 -20.22 -2.72 -6.61
N GLY A 161 -20.05 -1.99 -5.50
CA GLY A 161 -19.95 -2.53 -4.14
C GLY A 161 -18.73 -3.43 -3.95
N GLY A 162 -17.55 -2.89 -4.24
CA GLY A 162 -16.29 -3.63 -4.21
C GLY A 162 -15.57 -3.66 -2.86
N TYR A 163 -15.96 -2.82 -1.90
CA TYR A 163 -15.40 -2.89 -0.56
C TYR A 163 -15.95 -4.09 0.20
N LEU A 164 -15.10 -4.77 0.97
CA LEU A 164 -15.47 -6.00 1.69
C LEU A 164 -16.65 -5.81 2.67
N TYR A 165 -16.87 -4.59 3.18
CA TYR A 165 -18.01 -4.32 4.05
C TYR A 165 -19.37 -4.50 3.35
N PHE A 166 -19.42 -4.42 2.01
CA PHE A 166 -20.64 -4.69 1.25
C PHE A 166 -21.09 -6.16 1.32
N HIS A 167 -20.23 -7.08 1.78
CA HIS A 167 -20.62 -8.47 2.04
C HIS A 167 -21.65 -8.58 3.17
N PHE A 168 -21.73 -7.56 4.02
CA PHE A 168 -22.64 -7.49 5.15
C PHE A 168 -23.89 -6.65 4.86
N ALA A 169 -24.10 -6.22 3.60
CA ALA A 169 -25.29 -5.48 3.22
C ALA A 169 -26.56 -6.33 3.50
N PRO A 170 -27.52 -5.84 4.31
CA PRO A 170 -28.66 -6.65 4.75
C PRO A 170 -29.58 -7.12 3.62
N ASN A 171 -29.69 -6.31 2.56
CA ASN A 171 -30.54 -6.55 1.39
C ASN A 171 -30.09 -5.65 0.22
N LYS A 172 -30.68 -5.88 -0.95
CA LYS A 172 -30.33 -5.15 -2.18
C LYS A 172 -30.68 -3.66 -2.12
N GLU A 173 -31.69 -3.29 -1.35
CA GLU A 173 -32.10 -1.90 -1.16
C GLU A 173 -31.06 -1.12 -0.36
N GLU A 174 -30.57 -1.68 0.76
CA GLU A 174 -29.51 -1.04 1.56
C GLU A 174 -28.16 -1.03 0.83
N PHE A 175 -27.84 -2.09 0.08
CA PHE A 175 -26.68 -2.09 -0.83
C PHE A 175 -26.76 -0.93 -1.82
N HIS A 176 -27.90 -0.77 -2.50
CA HIS A 176 -28.07 0.30 -3.50
C HIS A 176 -28.02 1.69 -2.87
N LYS A 177 -28.71 1.91 -1.74
CA LYS A 177 -28.64 3.17 -1.00
C LYS A 177 -27.21 3.50 -0.62
N GLU A 178 -26.44 2.51 -0.19
CA GLU A 178 -25.03 2.72 0.17
C GLU A 178 -24.16 3.08 -1.04
N THR A 179 -24.30 2.37 -2.18
CA THR A 179 -23.62 2.77 -3.42
C THR A 179 -23.98 4.20 -3.82
N CYS A 180 -25.24 4.61 -3.71
CA CYS A 180 -25.68 5.98 -3.97
C CYS A 180 -25.01 7.01 -3.03
N ARG A 181 -24.90 6.70 -1.73
CA ARG A 181 -24.21 7.58 -0.76
C ARG A 181 -22.73 7.71 -1.12
N LYS A 182 -22.06 6.59 -1.39
CA LYS A 182 -20.64 6.53 -1.75
C LYS A 182 -20.35 7.31 -3.03
N VAL A 183 -21.12 7.10 -4.10
CA VAL A 183 -20.97 7.84 -5.37
C VAL A 183 -21.15 9.34 -5.17
N LYS A 184 -22.14 9.77 -4.37
CA LYS A 184 -22.35 11.19 -4.07
C LYS A 184 -21.22 11.81 -3.26
N ALA A 185 -20.52 11.02 -2.46
CA ALA A 185 -19.43 11.48 -1.61
C ALA A 185 -18.04 11.39 -2.27
N LEU A 186 -17.91 10.75 -3.45
CA LEU A 186 -16.63 10.53 -4.15
C LEU A 186 -15.79 11.81 -4.30
N HIS A 187 -16.44 12.96 -4.53
CA HIS A 187 -15.77 14.25 -4.71
C HIS A 187 -15.04 14.75 -3.45
N GLN A 188 -15.33 14.18 -2.27
CA GLN A 188 -14.69 14.53 -1.00
C GLN A 188 -13.57 13.54 -0.63
N TYR A 189 -13.46 12.41 -1.34
CA TYR A 189 -12.56 11.30 -1.00
C TYR A 189 -11.74 10.88 -2.23
N ASP A 190 -12.10 9.78 -2.89
CA ASP A 190 -11.30 9.16 -3.96
C ASP A 190 -11.08 10.05 -5.17
N CYS A 191 -12.08 10.82 -5.61
CA CYS A 191 -11.89 11.79 -6.70
C CYS A 191 -10.99 12.96 -6.28
N LEU A 192 -11.10 13.40 -5.02
CA LEU A 192 -10.26 14.44 -4.45
C LEU A 192 -8.79 13.99 -4.47
N ARG A 193 -8.50 12.82 -3.89
CA ARG A 193 -7.16 12.20 -3.91
C ARG A 193 -6.65 12.01 -5.34
N ALA A 194 -7.42 11.32 -6.17
CA ALA A 194 -6.96 10.96 -7.51
C ALA A 194 -6.60 12.21 -8.33
N ASN A 195 -7.45 13.23 -8.27
CA ASN A 195 -7.22 14.48 -8.98
C ASN A 195 -6.06 15.28 -8.40
N LYS A 196 -6.07 15.58 -7.09
CA LYS A 196 -5.13 16.53 -6.49
C LYS A 196 -3.72 15.95 -6.37
N ALA A 197 -3.58 14.69 -5.94
CA ALA A 197 -2.28 14.03 -5.83
C ALA A 197 -1.56 13.90 -7.18
N THR A 198 -2.30 13.68 -8.27
CA THR A 198 -1.71 13.61 -9.63
C THR A 198 -1.48 14.99 -10.23
N SER A 199 -2.40 15.93 -10.01
CA SER A 199 -2.30 17.31 -10.51
C SER A 199 -1.16 18.10 -9.87
N ALA A 200 -0.74 17.75 -8.66
CA ALA A 200 0.45 18.32 -8.02
C ALA A 200 1.72 18.19 -8.90
N TRP A 201 1.77 17.18 -9.76
CA TRP A 201 2.85 16.94 -10.70
C TRP A 201 2.47 17.23 -12.16
N GLY A 202 1.32 17.89 -12.39
CA GLY A 202 0.81 18.17 -13.73
C GLY A 202 0.56 16.89 -14.55
N LEU A 203 0.04 15.85 -13.89
CA LEU A 203 -0.41 14.61 -14.48
C LEU A 203 -1.95 14.57 -14.44
N GLU A 204 -2.58 14.46 -15.61
CA GLU A 204 -4.03 14.30 -15.71
C GLU A 204 -4.42 12.85 -15.39
N VAL A 205 -5.42 12.65 -14.54
CA VAL A 205 -6.04 11.33 -14.33
C VAL A 205 -7.43 11.31 -14.98
N ARG A 206 -7.76 10.22 -15.66
CA ARG A 206 -9.12 9.93 -16.14
C ARG A 206 -9.63 8.66 -15.49
N VAL A 207 -10.92 8.64 -15.19
CA VAL A 207 -11.57 7.60 -14.38
C VAL A 207 -12.76 7.02 -15.17
N PRO A 208 -12.53 6.05 -16.08
CA PRO A 208 -13.58 5.54 -16.97
C PRO A 208 -14.80 4.95 -16.25
N PHE A 209 -14.64 4.44 -15.03
CA PHE A 209 -15.77 3.97 -14.21
C PHE A 209 -16.73 5.10 -13.84
N LEU A 210 -16.29 6.35 -13.83
CA LEU A 210 -17.14 7.51 -13.53
C LEU A 210 -17.61 8.23 -14.80
N ASP A 211 -17.49 7.59 -15.96
CA ASP A 211 -18.19 8.03 -17.16
C ASP A 211 -19.71 8.01 -16.94
N LYS A 212 -20.43 9.01 -17.46
CA LYS A 212 -21.87 9.16 -17.21
C LYS A 212 -22.68 7.98 -17.76
N GLU A 213 -22.34 7.50 -18.96
CA GLU A 213 -23.05 6.38 -19.58
C GLU A 213 -22.79 5.09 -18.79
N PHE A 214 -21.55 4.90 -18.31
CA PHE A 214 -21.24 3.77 -17.45
C PHE A 214 -21.96 3.86 -16.09
N ILE A 215 -22.04 5.04 -15.49
CA ILE A 215 -22.79 5.25 -14.24
C ILE A 215 -24.26 4.90 -14.44
N ASP A 216 -24.89 5.32 -15.54
CA ASP A 216 -26.29 5.02 -15.83
C ASP A 216 -26.53 3.51 -15.96
N VAL A 217 -25.63 2.79 -16.65
CA VAL A 217 -25.69 1.32 -16.75
C VAL A 217 -25.47 0.66 -15.39
N ALA A 218 -24.40 1.05 -14.67
CA ALA A 218 -24.06 0.46 -13.39
C ALA A 218 -25.16 0.71 -12.37
N MET A 219 -25.66 1.93 -12.24
CA MET A 219 -26.67 2.30 -11.23
C MET A 219 -28.10 1.89 -11.60
N GLY A 220 -28.40 1.71 -12.89
CA GLY A 220 -29.70 1.21 -13.36
C GLY A 220 -29.89 -0.30 -13.27
N MET A 221 -28.82 -1.07 -13.06
CA MET A 221 -28.86 -2.53 -12.90
C MET A 221 -29.50 -2.94 -11.57
N ASP A 222 -30.21 -4.09 -11.55
CA ASP A 222 -30.69 -4.69 -10.28
C ASP A 222 -29.48 -4.94 -9.34
N PRO A 223 -29.46 -4.35 -8.12
CA PRO A 223 -28.33 -4.48 -7.20
C PRO A 223 -28.03 -5.92 -6.80
N GLU A 224 -28.97 -6.86 -6.94
CA GLU A 224 -28.76 -8.30 -6.70
C GLU A 224 -27.60 -8.88 -7.52
N TRP A 225 -27.31 -8.33 -8.71
CA TRP A 225 -26.16 -8.75 -9.54
C TRP A 225 -24.81 -8.26 -9.00
N LYS A 226 -24.81 -7.27 -8.12
CA LYS A 226 -23.60 -6.69 -7.50
C LYS A 226 -23.32 -7.27 -6.12
N MET A 227 -24.32 -7.83 -5.46
CA MET A 227 -24.21 -8.38 -4.13
C MET A 227 -23.31 -9.62 -4.11
N TYR A 228 -22.54 -9.73 -3.03
CA TYR A 228 -21.81 -10.93 -2.66
C TYR A 228 -22.80 -12.06 -2.32
N ASP A 229 -22.54 -13.26 -2.84
CA ASP A 229 -23.32 -14.46 -2.52
C ASP A 229 -22.45 -15.71 -2.68
N LYS A 230 -22.00 -16.25 -1.55
CA LYS A 230 -21.16 -17.46 -1.50
C LYS A 230 -21.88 -18.69 -2.08
N SER A 231 -23.20 -18.79 -1.93
CA SER A 231 -23.98 -19.93 -2.42
C SER A 231 -24.03 -19.98 -3.95
N LEU A 232 -23.93 -18.82 -4.59
CA LEU A 232 -23.88 -18.66 -6.04
C LEU A 232 -22.44 -18.52 -6.57
N GLY A 233 -21.42 -18.63 -5.71
CA GLY A 233 -20.03 -18.39 -6.08
C GLY A 233 -19.73 -16.94 -6.51
N ARG A 234 -20.54 -15.97 -6.05
CA ARG A 234 -20.38 -14.55 -6.36
C ARG A 234 -19.51 -13.86 -5.32
N ILE A 235 -18.39 -13.30 -5.77
CA ILE A 235 -17.52 -12.42 -4.98
C ILE A 235 -17.86 -10.95 -5.24
N GLU A 236 -17.21 -10.01 -4.54
CA GLU A 236 -17.40 -8.58 -4.78
C GLU A 236 -17.15 -8.21 -6.25
N LYS A 237 -18.01 -7.35 -6.81
CA LYS A 237 -17.99 -6.94 -8.22
C LYS A 237 -18.07 -8.11 -9.21
N TRP A 238 -18.71 -9.23 -8.83
CA TRP A 238 -18.84 -10.42 -9.68
C TRP A 238 -19.35 -10.11 -11.08
N VAL A 239 -20.41 -9.30 -11.22
CA VAL A 239 -20.97 -8.94 -12.53
C VAL A 239 -19.95 -8.30 -13.47
N MET A 240 -19.08 -7.43 -12.95
CA MET A 240 -17.99 -6.84 -13.72
C MET A 240 -16.94 -7.89 -14.08
N ARG A 241 -16.54 -8.73 -13.12
CA ARG A 241 -15.56 -9.80 -13.37
C ARG A 241 -16.05 -10.74 -14.48
N LYS A 242 -17.33 -11.13 -14.46
CA LYS A 242 -17.96 -11.94 -15.51
C LYS A 242 -18.03 -11.23 -16.87
N ALA A 243 -18.26 -9.92 -16.90
CA ALA A 243 -18.28 -9.16 -18.15
C ALA A 243 -16.92 -9.15 -18.87
N PHE A 244 -15.81 -9.31 -18.14
CA PHE A 244 -14.45 -9.42 -18.70
C PHE A 244 -13.91 -10.86 -18.72
N ASP A 245 -14.76 -11.85 -18.41
CA ASP A 245 -14.41 -13.26 -18.34
C ASP A 245 -14.56 -13.95 -19.70
N ASP A 246 -13.68 -13.57 -20.64
CA ASP A 246 -13.64 -14.15 -21.98
C ASP A 246 -12.69 -15.36 -22.03
N GLU A 247 -13.21 -16.54 -22.38
CA GLU A 247 -12.41 -17.77 -22.47
C GLU A 247 -11.57 -17.85 -23.74
N GLU A 248 -12.03 -17.24 -24.84
CA GLU A 248 -11.32 -17.23 -26.12
C GLU A 248 -10.26 -16.13 -26.17
N HIS A 249 -10.60 -14.95 -25.63
CA HIS A 249 -9.77 -13.74 -25.67
C HIS A 249 -9.66 -13.10 -24.27
N PRO A 250 -8.98 -13.75 -23.30
CA PRO A 250 -8.96 -13.28 -21.92
C PRO A 250 -8.28 -11.90 -21.79
N TYR A 251 -9.00 -10.94 -21.22
CA TYR A 251 -8.46 -9.61 -20.89
C TYR A 251 -7.41 -9.65 -19.78
N LEU A 252 -7.61 -10.53 -18.78
CA LEU A 252 -6.76 -10.69 -17.61
C LEU A 252 -6.58 -12.18 -17.28
N PRO A 253 -5.45 -12.59 -16.67
CA PRO A 253 -5.32 -13.92 -16.09
C PRO A 253 -6.41 -14.20 -15.04
N LYS A 254 -6.97 -15.42 -15.02
CA LYS A 254 -8.07 -15.79 -14.10
C LYS A 254 -7.76 -15.50 -12.63
N HIS A 255 -6.52 -15.73 -12.19
CA HIS A 255 -6.11 -15.46 -10.81
C HIS A 255 -6.10 -13.96 -10.46
N ILE A 256 -5.98 -13.06 -11.44
CA ILE A 256 -6.16 -11.61 -11.25
C ILE A 256 -7.64 -11.24 -11.34
N LEU A 257 -8.34 -11.76 -12.36
CA LEU A 257 -9.75 -11.46 -12.60
C LEU A 257 -10.65 -11.84 -11.42
N TYR A 258 -10.30 -12.90 -10.69
CA TYR A 258 -11.02 -13.39 -9.51
C TYR A 258 -10.27 -13.17 -8.19
N ARG A 259 -9.23 -12.34 -8.18
CA ARG A 259 -8.53 -11.95 -6.95
C ARG A 259 -9.48 -11.17 -6.04
N GLN A 260 -9.52 -11.54 -4.76
CA GLN A 260 -10.25 -10.79 -3.74
C GLN A 260 -9.72 -9.35 -3.63
N LYS A 261 -10.61 -8.41 -3.36
CA LYS A 261 -10.25 -7.00 -3.14
C LYS A 261 -9.33 -6.84 -1.93
N GLU A 262 -8.25 -6.10 -2.15
CA GLU A 262 -7.44 -5.48 -1.11
C GLU A 262 -7.57 -3.95 -1.22
N GLN A 263 -7.68 -3.26 -0.08
CA GLN A 263 -7.75 -1.79 -0.06
C GLN A 263 -6.43 -1.16 -0.51
N PHE A 264 -6.49 0.02 -1.10
CA PHE A 264 -5.29 0.65 -1.69
C PHE A 264 -4.20 0.93 -0.65
N SER A 265 -4.58 1.44 0.52
CA SER A 265 -3.65 1.69 1.63
C SER A 265 -2.99 0.42 2.16
N ASP A 266 -3.70 -0.71 2.14
CA ASP A 266 -3.16 -2.01 2.58
C ASP A 266 -2.31 -2.65 1.48
N GLY A 267 -2.69 -2.49 0.20
CA GLY A 267 -1.99 -3.02 -0.96
C GLY A 267 -0.67 -2.30 -1.31
N VAL A 268 -0.46 -1.09 -0.79
CA VAL A 268 0.85 -0.40 -0.84
C VAL A 268 1.86 -1.04 0.13
N GLY A 269 1.37 -1.78 1.13
CA GLY A 269 2.15 -2.55 2.10
C GLY A 269 1.77 -2.22 3.54
N TYR A 270 1.57 -3.23 4.38
CA TYR A 270 1.22 -3.05 5.80
C TYR A 270 2.27 -2.23 6.58
N SER A 271 3.54 -2.33 6.20
CA SER A 271 4.64 -1.54 6.76
C SER A 271 4.50 -0.03 6.56
N TRP A 272 3.78 0.42 5.52
CA TRP A 272 3.52 1.86 5.31
C TRP A 272 2.64 2.43 6.41
N ILE A 273 1.50 1.78 6.69
CA ILE A 273 0.57 2.22 7.74
C ILE A 273 1.22 2.09 9.11
N ASP A 274 1.93 0.98 9.37
CA ASP A 274 2.56 0.75 10.66
C ASP A 274 3.72 1.77 10.88
N GLY A 275 4.47 2.11 9.83
CA GLY A 275 5.49 3.14 9.86
C GLY A 275 4.93 4.55 10.12
N LEU A 276 3.81 4.91 9.49
CA LEU A 276 3.09 6.17 9.75
C LEU A 276 2.64 6.27 11.22
N LYS A 277 2.04 5.20 11.74
CA LYS A 277 1.61 5.14 13.14
C LYS A 277 2.81 5.29 14.08
N ALA A 278 3.88 4.53 13.86
CA ALA A 278 5.09 4.60 14.67
C ALA A 278 5.76 5.99 14.63
N PHE A 279 5.78 6.63 13.46
CA PHE A 279 6.29 7.99 13.31
C PHE A 279 5.44 9.01 14.08
N THR A 280 4.12 9.00 13.87
CA THR A 280 3.20 9.96 14.51
C THR A 280 3.09 9.78 16.02
N GLU A 281 3.28 8.55 16.52
CA GLU A 281 3.40 8.24 17.95
C GLU A 281 4.55 9.01 18.61
N GLN A 282 5.65 9.25 17.89
CA GLN A 282 6.80 10.02 18.37
C GLN A 282 6.60 11.54 18.26
N GLN A 283 5.69 11.99 17.39
CA GLN A 283 5.45 13.42 17.14
C GLN A 283 4.36 14.02 18.02
N VAL A 284 3.41 13.21 18.50
CA VAL A 284 2.26 13.67 19.28
C VAL A 284 2.27 13.02 20.67
N THR A 285 2.35 13.84 21.71
CA THR A 285 2.36 13.35 23.10
C THR A 285 0.95 13.04 23.61
N ASP A 286 0.85 12.25 24.67
CA ASP A 286 -0.45 11.97 25.33
C ASP A 286 -1.09 13.26 25.89
N GLU A 287 -0.26 14.21 26.34
CA GLU A 287 -0.74 15.53 26.78
C GLU A 287 -1.37 16.33 25.62
N MET A 288 -0.79 16.27 24.42
CA MET A 288 -1.38 16.89 23.23
C MET A 288 -2.74 16.26 22.91
N MET A 289 -2.82 14.92 22.96
CA MET A 289 -4.09 14.20 22.76
C MET A 289 -5.14 14.54 23.81
N ASN A 290 -4.77 14.62 25.09
CA ASN A 290 -5.68 15.01 26.17
C ASN A 290 -6.24 16.44 25.97
N ASN A 291 -5.48 17.32 25.32
CA ASN A 291 -5.89 18.69 24.99
C ASN A 291 -6.55 18.81 23.60
N ALA A 292 -6.68 17.72 22.83
CA ALA A 292 -7.15 17.76 21.44
C ALA A 292 -8.52 18.40 21.30
N ALA A 293 -9.50 18.04 22.13
CA ALA A 293 -10.86 18.59 22.07
C ALA A 293 -10.92 20.09 22.37
N LYS A 294 -9.94 20.62 23.12
CA LYS A 294 -9.84 22.04 23.43
C LYS A 294 -9.21 22.83 22.30
N LEU A 295 -8.18 22.26 21.64
CA LEU A 295 -7.46 22.90 20.55
C LEU A 295 -8.19 22.77 19.20
N TYR A 296 -8.83 21.63 18.96
CA TYR A 296 -9.52 21.28 17.73
C TYR A 296 -10.96 20.85 18.03
N PRO A 297 -11.85 21.78 18.45
CA PRO A 297 -13.22 21.44 18.85
C PRO A 297 -14.10 20.97 17.67
N TYR A 298 -13.76 21.39 16.45
CA TYR A 298 -14.39 20.90 15.23
C TYR A 298 -13.58 19.72 14.69
N ASN A 299 -14.23 18.57 14.45
CA ASN A 299 -13.59 17.33 13.97
C ASN A 299 -12.37 16.93 14.83
N THR A 300 -12.59 16.79 16.14
CA THR A 300 -11.53 16.48 17.11
C THR A 300 -10.76 15.21 16.71
N PRO A 301 -9.43 15.26 16.56
CA PRO A 301 -8.66 14.08 16.19
C PRO A 301 -8.76 12.99 17.27
N VAL A 302 -9.07 11.77 16.84
CA VAL A 302 -9.33 10.62 17.73
C VAL A 302 -8.11 9.76 18.01
N ASN A 303 -7.00 10.01 17.31
CA ASN A 303 -5.71 9.34 17.51
C ASN A 303 -4.55 10.27 17.12
N LYS A 304 -3.32 9.86 17.45
CA LYS A 304 -2.10 10.67 17.25
C LYS A 304 -1.81 10.96 15.77
N GLU A 305 -2.13 10.03 14.88
CA GLU A 305 -1.95 10.22 13.44
C GLU A 305 -2.90 11.30 12.90
N ALA A 306 -4.19 11.21 13.23
CA ALA A 306 -5.17 12.24 12.90
C ALA A 306 -4.80 13.60 13.49
N TYR A 307 -4.26 13.63 14.71
CA TYR A 307 -3.77 14.85 15.35
C TYR A 307 -2.61 15.45 14.56
N TYR A 308 -1.63 14.64 14.18
CA TYR A 308 -0.47 15.08 13.42
C TYR A 308 -0.88 15.70 12.07
N TYR A 309 -1.78 15.05 11.34
CA TYR A 309 -2.31 15.60 10.08
C TYR A 309 -3.11 16.88 10.30
N ARG A 310 -3.95 16.92 11.33
CA ARG A 310 -4.72 18.11 11.69
C ARG A 310 -3.82 19.29 12.04
N MET A 311 -2.74 19.05 12.78
CA MET A 311 -1.75 20.08 13.13
C MET A 311 -1.08 20.68 11.89
N ILE A 312 -0.70 19.84 10.91
CA ILE A 312 -0.15 20.31 9.64
C ILE A 312 -1.20 21.10 8.85
N PHE A 313 -2.41 20.56 8.74
CA PHE A 313 -3.50 21.21 8.02
C PHE A 313 -3.83 22.60 8.57
N GLU A 314 -3.99 22.77 9.88
CA GLU A 314 -4.30 24.07 10.50
C GLU A 314 -3.18 25.10 10.31
N ARG A 315 -1.93 24.64 10.21
CA ARG A 315 -0.79 25.52 9.90
C ARG A 315 -0.82 26.01 8.45
N LEU A 316 -1.26 25.16 7.51
CA LEU A 316 -1.34 25.49 6.08
C LEU A 316 -2.62 26.26 5.74
N PHE A 317 -3.73 25.91 6.39
CA PHE A 317 -5.09 26.38 6.13
C PHE A 317 -5.80 26.78 7.43
N PRO A 318 -5.40 27.91 8.06
CA PRO A 318 -5.88 28.30 9.39
C PRO A 318 -7.36 28.75 9.44
N GLN A 319 -8.01 28.94 8.29
CA GLN A 319 -9.37 29.48 8.21
C GLN A 319 -10.42 28.45 8.62
N ASP A 320 -11.44 28.88 9.36
CA ASP A 320 -12.59 28.02 9.72
C ASP A 320 -13.22 27.36 8.48
N SER A 321 -13.39 28.15 7.41
CA SER A 321 -13.99 27.69 6.16
C SER A 321 -13.21 26.54 5.50
N ALA A 322 -11.90 26.48 5.66
CA ALA A 322 -11.10 25.37 5.12
C ALA A 322 -11.32 24.08 5.93
N ARG A 323 -11.54 24.19 7.24
CA ARG A 323 -11.82 23.00 8.06
C ARG A 323 -13.17 22.39 7.73
N GLU A 324 -14.16 23.24 7.46
CA GLU A 324 -15.53 22.85 7.15
C GLU A 324 -15.67 22.09 5.81
N THR A 325 -14.68 22.18 4.92
CA THR A 325 -14.68 21.40 3.68
C THR A 325 -14.24 19.96 3.86
N VAL A 326 -13.60 19.62 4.99
CA VAL A 326 -13.10 18.27 5.27
C VAL A 326 -14.19 17.45 5.95
N PRO A 327 -14.70 16.38 5.29
CA PRO A 327 -15.76 15.57 5.87
C PRO A 327 -15.28 14.83 7.11
N TRP A 328 -16.20 14.58 8.04
CA TRP A 328 -15.91 13.90 9.29
C TRP A 328 -17.07 13.05 9.75
N GLY A 329 -16.74 11.94 10.40
CA GLY A 329 -17.69 10.99 10.94
C GLY A 329 -17.05 9.62 11.14
N PRO A 330 -17.76 8.71 11.83
CA PRO A 330 -17.29 7.34 11.96
C PRO A 330 -17.24 6.67 10.58
N SER A 331 -16.11 6.05 10.26
CA SER A 331 -15.91 5.27 9.04
C SER A 331 -14.99 4.10 9.34
N ILE A 332 -15.34 2.92 8.83
CA ILE A 332 -14.49 1.73 8.86
C ILE A 332 -14.35 1.21 7.44
N ALA A 333 -13.13 1.00 6.97
CA ALA A 333 -12.86 0.41 5.68
C ALA A 333 -13.55 1.17 4.52
N CYS A 334 -13.57 2.51 4.60
CA CYS A 334 -14.25 3.40 3.66
C CYS A 334 -15.80 3.35 3.68
N SER A 335 -16.42 2.73 4.69
CA SER A 335 -17.88 2.68 4.86
C SER A 335 -18.46 4.03 5.27
N THR A 336 -19.74 4.26 4.95
CA THR A 336 -20.49 5.39 5.53
C THR A 336 -20.98 5.04 6.94
N PRO A 337 -21.37 6.05 7.76
CA PRO A 337 -22.00 5.79 9.05
C PRO A 337 -23.22 4.87 8.97
N ALA A 338 -23.95 4.88 7.85
CA ALA A 338 -25.12 4.01 7.67
C ALA A 338 -24.73 2.54 7.49
N ALA A 339 -23.56 2.26 6.90
CA ALA A 339 -23.06 0.90 6.72
C ALA A 339 -22.38 0.33 7.98
N ILE A 340 -21.90 1.19 8.89
CA ILE A 340 -21.42 0.76 10.22
C ILE A 340 -22.56 0.08 11.01
N GLU A 341 -23.81 0.51 10.82
CA GLU A 341 -24.98 -0.06 11.49
C GLU A 341 -25.31 -1.49 11.02
N TRP A 342 -24.71 -1.98 9.93
CA TRP A 342 -24.95 -3.35 9.46
C TRP A 342 -24.31 -4.41 10.35
N VAL A 343 -23.25 -4.06 11.09
CA VAL A 343 -22.51 -4.98 11.96
C VAL A 343 -22.28 -4.33 13.32
N GLU A 344 -22.89 -4.90 14.36
CA GLU A 344 -22.84 -4.34 15.72
C GLU A 344 -21.41 -4.17 16.26
N GLN A 345 -20.51 -5.10 15.92
CA GLN A 345 -19.10 -5.10 16.34
C GLN A 345 -18.30 -3.90 15.79
N TRP A 346 -18.75 -3.28 14.70
CA TRP A 346 -18.05 -2.14 14.08
C TRP A 346 -18.29 -0.83 14.83
N LYS A 347 -19.30 -0.75 15.69
CA LYS A 347 -19.63 0.48 16.45
C LYS A 347 -18.54 0.90 17.44
N ALA A 348 -17.64 -0.02 17.81
CA ALA A 348 -16.61 0.21 18.83
C ALA A 348 -15.19 0.44 18.28
N SER A 349 -14.98 0.37 16.95
CA SER A 349 -13.65 0.52 16.36
C SER A 349 -13.32 1.97 16.00
N ASN A 350 -12.10 2.40 16.36
CA ASN A 350 -11.55 3.74 16.05
C ASN A 350 -10.47 3.69 14.94
N ASP A 351 -10.19 2.53 14.36
CA ASP A 351 -9.25 2.39 13.25
C ASP A 351 -10.04 2.32 11.93
N PRO A 352 -9.83 3.27 10.99
CA PRO A 352 -10.54 3.28 9.72
C PRO A 352 -10.05 2.19 8.74
N SER A 353 -8.99 1.43 9.05
CA SER A 353 -8.47 0.38 8.17
C SER A 353 -9.42 -0.81 8.03
N GLY A 354 -9.35 -1.49 6.88
CA GLY A 354 -10.12 -2.71 6.59
C GLY A 354 -9.68 -3.95 7.36
N ARG A 355 -8.67 -3.86 8.25
CA ARG A 355 -8.09 -5.01 8.98
C ARG A 355 -9.11 -5.76 9.84
N PHE A 356 -10.19 -5.09 10.28
CA PHE A 356 -11.27 -5.70 11.06
C PHE A 356 -12.33 -6.44 10.22
N ILE A 357 -12.30 -6.28 8.89
CA ILE A 357 -13.30 -6.85 7.97
C ILE A 357 -12.82 -8.19 7.40
N SER A 358 -11.64 -8.69 7.77
CA SER A 358 -11.17 -10.00 7.35
C SER A 358 -12.17 -11.08 7.79
N SER A 359 -13.01 -11.52 6.85
CA SER A 359 -13.74 -12.77 6.95
C SER A 359 -12.72 -13.88 7.11
N HIS A 360 -12.74 -14.58 8.24
CA HIS A 360 -12.06 -15.85 8.43
C HIS A 360 -12.58 -16.87 7.40
N ASP A 361 -12.01 -16.88 6.20
CA ASP A 361 -12.08 -18.00 5.25
C ASP A 361 -10.66 -18.54 4.95
N ALA A 362 -9.68 -18.21 5.80
CA ALA A 362 -8.32 -18.75 5.76
C ALA A 362 -7.93 -19.38 7.11
N ALA A 363 -8.71 -20.36 7.61
CA ALA A 363 -8.28 -21.25 8.70
C ALA A 363 -9.20 -22.47 8.92
N THR A 364 -9.65 -23.18 7.89
CA THR A 364 -10.20 -24.54 8.07
C THR A 364 -9.98 -25.34 6.79
N ASP A 365 -8.75 -25.83 6.61
CA ASP A 365 -8.45 -27.06 5.87
C ASP A 365 -6.95 -27.29 5.96
N HIS A 366 -6.49 -27.81 7.10
CA HIS A 366 -5.29 -28.64 7.28
C HIS A 366 -5.06 -28.89 8.78
N ALA A 367 -5.99 -29.58 9.44
CA ALA A 367 -5.74 -30.20 10.73
C ALA A 367 -6.69 -31.39 10.97
N ASN A 368 -6.48 -32.46 10.20
CA ASN A 368 -6.93 -33.79 10.60
C ASN A 368 -5.67 -34.65 10.75
N GLY A 369 -5.33 -34.97 12.00
CA GLY A 369 -4.28 -35.94 12.27
C GLY A 369 -3.62 -35.76 13.64
N ASN A 370 -4.07 -36.60 14.57
CA ASN A 370 -3.42 -36.97 15.84
C ASN A 370 -3.66 -36.05 17.03
N GLY A 371 -4.57 -36.52 17.89
CA GLY A 371 -4.67 -36.08 19.27
C GLY A 371 -3.46 -36.48 20.10
N VAL A 372 -3.37 -35.89 21.29
CA VAL A 372 -3.31 -36.57 22.60
C VAL A 372 -3.17 -35.48 23.67
N ALA A 373 -4.09 -35.55 24.63
CA ALA A 373 -4.05 -35.18 26.05
C ALA A 373 -3.31 -33.90 26.55
N ALA A 374 -4.09 -33.12 27.29
CA ALA A 374 -3.69 -32.08 28.23
C ALA A 374 -2.78 -32.59 29.36
N VAL A 375 -1.78 -31.79 29.77
CA VAL A 375 -1.30 -31.70 31.17
C VAL A 375 -0.75 -30.29 31.46
N ALA A 376 -0.97 -29.86 32.70
CA ALA A 376 -0.86 -28.53 33.29
C ALA A 376 0.56 -27.99 33.58
N ASN A 377 0.59 -26.69 33.88
CA ASN A 377 1.69 -25.87 34.41
C ASN A 377 2.36 -26.42 35.69
N GLY A 378 3.66 -26.15 35.83
CA GLY A 378 4.40 -26.27 37.10
C GLY A 378 5.77 -25.57 37.05
N HIS A 379 5.99 -24.64 37.99
CA HIS A 379 7.19 -23.83 38.20
C HIS A 379 8.40 -24.62 38.78
N GLY A 380 9.63 -24.14 38.52
CA GLY A 380 10.71 -24.14 39.53
C GLY A 380 12.11 -24.64 39.09
N PRO A 381 13.22 -24.17 39.71
CA PRO A 381 14.51 -23.89 39.06
C PRO A 381 15.69 -24.78 39.53
N ALA A 382 16.84 -24.79 38.80
CA ALA A 382 18.21 -24.83 39.37
C ALA A 382 19.36 -25.01 38.34
N ASN A 383 20.35 -24.11 38.45
CA ASN A 383 21.82 -24.22 38.36
C ASN A 383 22.56 -25.42 37.70
N GLY A 384 23.64 -25.11 36.95
CA GLY A 384 24.76 -26.03 36.69
C GLY A 384 25.78 -25.48 35.67
N ALA A 385 27.08 -25.66 35.92
CA ALA A 385 28.21 -24.86 35.42
C ALA A 385 28.98 -25.41 34.19
N VAL A 386 29.53 -24.48 33.39
CA VAL A 386 30.91 -24.36 32.81
C VAL A 386 31.61 -25.58 32.17
N ASN A 387 31.90 -25.53 30.85
CA ASN A 387 33.26 -25.41 30.25
C ASN A 387 33.31 -25.59 28.70
N GLY A 388 33.99 -24.63 28.02
CA GLY A 388 35.04 -24.84 26.99
C GLY A 388 34.69 -25.32 25.56
N GLY A 389 35.14 -24.56 24.55
CA GLY A 389 35.47 -25.10 23.22
C GLY A 389 34.94 -24.31 22.03
N GLU A 390 35.82 -23.98 21.10
CA GLU A 390 35.72 -23.03 19.98
C GLU A 390 34.74 -23.37 18.84
N VAL A 391 34.61 -22.35 17.96
CA VAL A 391 34.26 -22.35 16.53
C VAL A 391 32.85 -21.85 16.20
N ALA A 392 32.78 -20.55 15.89
CA ALA A 392 31.62 -19.88 15.34
C ALA A 392 31.36 -20.32 13.89
N VAL A 393 30.39 -21.20 13.71
CA VAL A 393 29.69 -21.38 12.43
C VAL A 393 28.27 -20.91 12.65
N ALA A 394 27.99 -19.65 12.28
CA ALA A 394 26.64 -19.11 12.30
C ALA A 394 25.84 -19.67 11.12
N ASN A 395 25.33 -20.90 11.29
CA ASN A 395 24.14 -21.36 10.59
C ASN A 395 22.93 -20.68 11.24
N GLY A 396 22.54 -19.53 10.70
CA GLY A 396 21.31 -18.83 11.06
C GLY A 396 20.29 -18.94 9.93
N HIS A 397 19.54 -20.04 9.89
CA HIS A 397 18.21 -20.04 9.28
C HIS A 397 17.30 -19.22 10.20
N GLY A 398 17.30 -17.90 10.02
CA GLY A 398 16.28 -17.03 10.58
C GLY A 398 15.05 -17.07 9.68
N ALA A 399 13.92 -17.51 10.22
CA ALA A 399 12.63 -17.36 9.57
C ALA A 399 12.41 -15.86 9.26
N ALA A 400 12.40 -15.51 7.98
CA ALA A 400 12.13 -14.17 7.52
C ALA A 400 10.63 -13.87 7.71
N ASN A 401 10.33 -12.84 8.51
CA ASN A 401 8.99 -12.28 8.60
C ASN A 401 8.63 -11.62 7.26
N GLY A 402 7.48 -11.96 6.69
CA GLY A 402 7.07 -11.66 5.31
C GLY A 402 6.69 -10.21 4.99
N ASN A 403 7.57 -9.24 5.25
CA ASN A 403 7.38 -7.84 4.84
C ASN A 403 8.66 -7.31 4.16
N GLU A 404 8.89 -7.67 2.89
CA GLU A 404 9.94 -7.08 2.04
C GLU A 404 9.28 -6.20 0.96
N VAL A 405 9.66 -4.92 0.87
CA VAL A 405 9.15 -3.96 -0.12
C VAL A 405 10.20 -3.76 -1.21
N ALA A 406 9.87 -4.20 -2.43
CA ALA A 406 10.75 -4.07 -3.60
C ALA A 406 10.32 -2.88 -4.47
N VAL A 407 11.19 -1.87 -4.59
CA VAL A 407 10.93 -0.63 -5.34
C VAL A 407 11.83 -0.57 -6.58
N ALA A 408 11.21 -0.56 -7.77
CA ALA A 408 11.90 -0.38 -9.05
C ALA A 408 11.57 1.00 -9.65
N ILE A 409 12.58 1.84 -9.87
CA ILE A 409 12.43 3.22 -10.37
C ILE A 409 13.27 3.39 -11.64
N ALA A 410 12.65 3.27 -12.81
CA ALA A 410 13.28 3.65 -14.08
C ALA A 410 13.04 5.15 -14.33
N VAL A 411 14.05 6.03 -14.23
CA VAL A 411 13.99 7.43 -14.74
C VAL A 411 14.30 7.41 -16.24
#